data_AF-A0AAV6AW74-F1
#
_entry.id   AF-A0AAV6AW74-F1
#
_cell.length_a   1.000
_cell.length_b   1.000
_cell.length_c   1.000
_cell.angle_alpha   90.00
_cell.angle_beta   90.00
_cell.angle_gamma   90.00
#
_symmetry.space_group_name_H-M   'P 1'
#
loop_
_entity.id
_entity.type
_entity.pdbx_description
1 polymer ?
#
loop_
_entity_poly.entity_id
_entity_poly.type
_entity_poly.pdbx_seq_one_letter_code
_entity_poly.pdbx_strand_id
1 'polypeptide(L)'
;SNNLNSDDFAIVVYRELVPPMITCPVNVVTNCSGGGGTVVNFTVTATDDGDLPPTLTCVPASGSVFPLGQTTVTCTATDTDGLSSTCSFIVTVADSTPPIISCPSNFIVAFASEAGAAVTYSVVATDICDASPALTCAPLSGDTFPIGTTTVTCTASDVNGNSASCSFTVTVLGSRGVDESVLTELIALRSSVTDPNNGRKLDQAIKHLTKSTAAELWRDETHLEGNGRRVFREDAFTIRKLCTLIKGGQSQIPVAMLQGLVDRILQADRLLAFIAIQDAIAAGASSKKIDQAQKFLAKGDAAVGDEKCHNGVEHYRNAWKRAAR
;
A
#
# COMPACT_ATOMS: atom_id res chain seq x y z
N SER A 1 17.28 -33.60 -105.92
CA SER A 1 17.49 -34.29 -104.64
C SER A 1 17.22 -33.34 -103.50
N ASN A 2 16.26 -33.71 -102.65
CA ASN A 2 16.22 -33.57 -101.18
C ASN A 2 16.70 -32.24 -100.55
N ASN A 3 15.81 -31.50 -99.88
CA ASN A 3 15.58 -31.52 -98.40
C ASN A 3 16.28 -30.30 -97.77
N LEU A 4 15.77 -29.54 -96.80
CA LEU A 4 14.63 -29.60 -95.89
C LEU A 4 14.28 -28.16 -95.43
N ASN A 5 13.13 -28.07 -94.77
CA ASN A 5 12.41 -26.91 -94.26
C ASN A 5 13.21 -25.85 -93.49
N SER A 6 12.74 -24.61 -93.64
CA SER A 6 12.82 -23.57 -92.62
C SER A 6 11.95 -24.00 -91.43
N ASP A 7 12.57 -24.53 -90.39
CA ASP A 7 11.88 -24.76 -89.12
C ASP A 7 11.58 -23.43 -88.44
N ASP A 8 10.30 -23.08 -88.48
CA ASP A 8 9.68 -22.04 -87.69
C ASP A 8 9.72 -22.49 -86.22
N PHE A 9 10.60 -21.89 -85.41
CA PHE A 9 10.63 -22.14 -83.97
C PHE A 9 9.39 -21.49 -83.34
N ALA A 10 8.31 -22.24 -83.22
CA ALA A 10 7.22 -21.88 -82.32
C ALA A 10 7.74 -21.98 -80.88
N ILE A 11 7.94 -20.83 -80.23
CA ILE A 11 8.09 -20.78 -78.77
C ILE A 11 6.72 -21.16 -78.20
N VAL A 12 6.58 -22.41 -77.76
CA VAL A 12 5.42 -22.82 -76.96
C VAL A 12 5.63 -22.27 -75.55
N VAL A 13 4.93 -21.19 -75.23
CA VAL A 13 4.80 -20.74 -73.84
C VAL A 13 3.75 -21.65 -73.19
N TYR A 14 4.20 -22.61 -72.38
CA TYR A 14 3.30 -23.32 -71.47
C TYR A 14 2.86 -22.32 -70.40
N ARG A 15 1.54 -22.12 -70.28
CA ARG A 15 0.95 -21.26 -69.25
C ARG A 15 0.39 -22.16 -68.16
N GLU A 16 0.86 -21.96 -66.94
CA GLU A 16 0.37 -22.67 -65.75
C GLU A 16 -1.12 -22.36 -65.52
N LEU A 17 -1.88 -23.35 -65.06
CA LEU A 17 -3.33 -23.26 -64.81
C LEU A 17 -3.74 -23.75 -63.42
N VAL A 18 -2.84 -24.38 -62.67
CA VAL A 18 -3.09 -24.93 -61.34
C VAL A 18 -2.48 -23.98 -60.29
N PRO A 19 -3.30 -23.32 -59.45
CA PRO A 19 -2.76 -22.51 -58.37
C PRO A 19 -2.02 -23.38 -57.33
N PRO A 20 -1.05 -22.80 -56.59
CA PRO A 20 -0.32 -23.51 -55.54
C PRO A 20 -1.22 -24.16 -54.49
N MET A 21 -0.79 -25.30 -53.95
CA MET A 21 -1.42 -25.89 -52.77
C MET A 21 -0.82 -25.27 -51.50
N ILE A 22 -1.64 -24.59 -50.71
CA ILE A 22 -1.24 -23.96 -49.44
C ILE A 22 -1.85 -24.71 -48.24
N THR A 23 -1.04 -24.96 -47.21
CA THR A 23 -1.48 -25.60 -45.95
C THR A 23 -1.16 -24.70 -44.75
N CYS A 24 -2.21 -24.19 -44.10
CA CYS A 24 -2.09 -23.44 -42.85
C CYS A 24 -1.98 -24.37 -41.64
N PRO A 25 -1.37 -23.91 -40.53
CA PRO A 25 -1.41 -24.62 -39.26
C PRO A 25 -2.83 -24.61 -38.68
N VAL A 26 -3.02 -25.37 -37.60
CA VAL A 26 -4.19 -25.22 -36.73
C VAL A 26 -4.17 -23.87 -36.00
N ASN A 27 -5.29 -23.47 -35.42
CA ASN A 27 -5.38 -22.27 -34.60
C ASN A 27 -4.35 -22.31 -33.45
N VAL A 28 -3.74 -21.16 -33.17
CA VAL A 28 -2.70 -21.00 -32.12
C VAL A 28 -3.33 -20.34 -30.91
N VAL A 29 -3.04 -20.85 -29.71
CA VAL A 29 -3.42 -20.23 -28.44
C VAL A 29 -2.16 -20.00 -27.62
N THR A 30 -1.97 -18.78 -27.12
CA THR A 30 -0.81 -18.38 -26.34
C THR A 30 -1.21 -17.40 -25.24
N ASN A 31 -0.36 -17.26 -24.23
CA ASN A 31 -0.51 -16.23 -23.20
C ASN A 31 0.21 -14.95 -23.62
N CYS A 32 -0.33 -13.80 -23.22
CA CYS A 32 0.35 -12.53 -23.37
C CYS A 32 1.66 -12.52 -22.56
N SER A 33 2.67 -11.81 -23.08
CA SER A 33 4.02 -11.78 -22.51
C SER A 33 4.55 -10.36 -22.29
N GLY A 34 3.71 -9.33 -22.48
CA GLY A 34 4.13 -7.94 -22.36
C GLY A 34 3.30 -6.98 -23.22
N GLY A 35 2.96 -5.82 -22.68
CA GLY A 35 2.44 -4.69 -23.47
C GLY A 35 1.13 -4.98 -24.19
N GLY A 36 0.29 -5.85 -23.64
CA GLY A 36 -1.00 -6.24 -24.21
C GLY A 36 -0.92 -7.22 -25.39
N GLY A 37 0.19 -7.94 -25.55
CA GLY A 37 0.35 -8.93 -26.62
C GLY A 37 1.53 -9.90 -26.43
N THR A 38 1.82 -10.67 -27.48
CA THR A 38 2.99 -11.56 -27.52
C THR A 38 3.45 -11.84 -28.95
N VAL A 39 4.72 -12.22 -29.11
CA VAL A 39 5.28 -12.63 -30.41
C VAL A 39 4.86 -14.06 -30.70
N VAL A 40 4.25 -14.29 -31.87
CA VAL A 40 3.80 -15.63 -32.29
C VAL A 40 4.55 -16.07 -33.54
N ASN A 41 5.19 -17.23 -33.45
CA ASN A 41 5.82 -17.88 -34.58
C ASN A 41 4.95 -19.04 -35.06
N PHE A 42 4.75 -19.11 -36.37
CA PHE A 42 4.03 -20.18 -37.04
C PHE A 42 4.69 -20.51 -38.38
N THR A 43 4.40 -21.71 -38.88
CA THR A 43 4.90 -22.20 -40.16
C THR A 43 3.72 -22.51 -41.07
N VAL A 44 3.79 -22.01 -42.30
CA VAL A 44 2.85 -22.30 -43.38
C VAL A 44 3.65 -22.91 -44.52
N THR A 45 3.11 -23.94 -45.15
CA THR A 45 3.76 -24.61 -46.28
C THR A 45 2.95 -24.37 -47.54
N ALA A 46 3.65 -24.23 -48.66
CA ALA A 46 3.04 -24.15 -49.98
C ALA A 46 3.89 -24.96 -50.97
N THR A 47 3.23 -25.67 -51.88
CA THR A 47 3.86 -26.49 -52.91
C THR A 47 3.18 -26.24 -54.25
N ASP A 48 3.98 -26.28 -55.31
CA ASP A 48 3.53 -26.18 -56.70
C ASP A 48 3.86 -27.47 -57.45
N ASP A 49 3.12 -27.78 -58.52
CA ASP A 49 3.11 -29.07 -59.19
C ASP A 49 4.28 -29.33 -60.15
N GLY A 50 5.48 -28.83 -59.79
CA GLY A 50 6.73 -29.05 -60.52
C GLY A 50 7.53 -27.78 -60.77
N ASP A 51 6.93 -26.62 -60.51
CA ASP A 51 7.53 -25.30 -60.67
C ASP A 51 8.39 -24.85 -59.48
N LEU A 52 8.95 -23.65 -59.60
CA LEU A 52 9.69 -23.02 -58.51
C LEU A 52 8.78 -22.85 -57.27
N PRO A 53 9.34 -22.92 -56.06
CA PRO A 53 8.54 -22.76 -54.84
C PRO A 53 7.72 -21.46 -54.87
N PRO A 54 6.41 -21.53 -54.54
CA PRO A 54 5.54 -20.38 -54.61
C PRO A 54 5.93 -19.33 -53.57
N THR A 55 5.71 -18.06 -53.90
CA THR A 55 5.95 -16.95 -52.97
C THR A 55 4.87 -16.95 -51.90
N LEU A 56 5.27 -17.12 -50.65
CA LEU A 56 4.38 -17.17 -49.50
C LEU A 56 4.38 -15.84 -48.74
N THR A 57 3.18 -15.29 -48.51
CA THR A 57 2.98 -14.07 -47.71
C THR A 57 1.87 -14.31 -46.69
N CYS A 58 2.05 -13.83 -45.45
CA CYS A 58 1.05 -13.94 -44.39
C CYS A 58 0.84 -12.58 -43.72
N VAL A 59 -0.41 -12.25 -43.42
CA VAL A 59 -0.78 -11.02 -42.72
C VAL A 59 -1.70 -11.35 -41.54
N PRO A 60 -1.28 -11.05 -40.29
CA PRO A 60 0.08 -10.64 -39.87
C PRO A 60 1.14 -11.72 -40.14
N ALA A 61 2.41 -11.32 -40.27
CA ALA A 61 3.50 -12.24 -40.57
C ALA A 61 3.92 -13.07 -39.34
N SER A 62 4.53 -14.25 -39.57
CA SER A 62 5.15 -15.03 -38.50
C SER A 62 6.25 -14.23 -37.80
N GLY A 63 6.30 -14.29 -36.48
CA GLY A 63 7.19 -13.47 -35.66
C GLY A 63 6.67 -12.06 -35.37
N SER A 64 5.45 -11.71 -35.80
CA SER A 64 4.79 -10.46 -35.40
C SER A 64 4.29 -10.51 -33.96
N VAL A 65 4.07 -9.33 -33.37
CA VAL A 65 3.33 -9.20 -32.10
C VAL A 65 1.83 -9.29 -32.40
N PHE A 66 1.15 -10.19 -31.70
CA PHE A 66 -0.30 -10.34 -31.73
C PHE A 66 -0.88 -9.74 -30.44
N PRO A 67 -1.90 -8.86 -30.55
CA PRO A 67 -2.55 -8.26 -29.38
C PRO A 67 -3.45 -9.28 -28.67
N LEU A 68 -3.85 -8.97 -27.43
CA LEU A 68 -4.88 -9.70 -26.68
C LEU A 68 -6.16 -9.91 -27.51
N GLY A 69 -6.74 -11.09 -27.38
CA GLY A 69 -7.92 -11.52 -28.12
C GLY A 69 -7.59 -12.37 -29.34
N GLN A 70 -8.50 -12.39 -30.32
CA GLN A 70 -8.37 -13.18 -31.54
C GLN A 70 -7.90 -12.33 -32.70
N THR A 71 -6.88 -12.80 -33.41
CA THR A 71 -6.40 -12.24 -34.68
C THR A 71 -6.47 -13.30 -35.76
N THR A 72 -7.10 -12.98 -36.89
CA THR A 72 -7.10 -13.88 -38.05
C THR A 72 -5.84 -13.63 -38.87
N VAL A 73 -5.05 -14.68 -39.13
CA VAL A 73 -3.93 -14.65 -40.06
C VAL A 73 -4.42 -15.17 -41.40
N THR A 74 -4.20 -14.39 -42.47
CA THR A 74 -4.48 -14.83 -43.85
C THR A 74 -3.16 -14.96 -44.59
N CYS A 75 -2.92 -16.12 -45.18
CA CYS A 75 -1.73 -16.40 -45.98
C CYS A 75 -2.10 -16.63 -47.44
N THR A 76 -1.29 -16.07 -48.34
CA THR A 76 -1.43 -16.21 -49.79
C THR A 76 -0.14 -16.81 -50.34
N ALA A 77 -0.27 -17.88 -51.12
CA ALA A 77 0.80 -18.45 -51.93
C ALA A 77 0.54 -18.07 -53.39
N THR A 78 1.57 -17.55 -54.07
CA THR A 78 1.50 -17.14 -55.49
C THR A 78 2.62 -17.80 -56.28
N ASP A 79 2.28 -18.48 -57.37
CA ASP A 79 3.25 -19.12 -58.29
C ASP A 79 3.98 -18.07 -59.17
N THR A 80 4.85 -18.54 -60.06
CA THR A 80 5.58 -17.67 -61.01
C THR A 80 4.70 -17.08 -62.11
N ASP A 81 3.55 -17.67 -62.37
CA ASP A 81 2.60 -17.29 -63.41
C ASP A 81 1.48 -16.36 -62.90
N GLY A 82 1.48 -16.09 -61.59
CA GLY A 82 0.58 -15.19 -60.89
C GLY A 82 -0.73 -15.82 -60.39
N LEU A 83 -0.89 -17.14 -60.40
CA LEU A 83 -2.04 -17.79 -59.75
C LEU A 83 -1.82 -17.86 -58.24
N SER A 84 -2.90 -17.76 -57.48
CA SER A 84 -2.82 -17.67 -56.02
C SER A 84 -3.84 -18.52 -55.29
N SER A 85 -3.42 -19.10 -54.17
CA SER A 85 -4.28 -19.76 -53.20
C SER A 85 -4.14 -19.14 -51.81
N THR A 86 -5.21 -19.14 -51.04
CA THR A 86 -5.23 -18.58 -49.68
C THR A 86 -5.65 -19.61 -48.63
N CYS A 87 -5.09 -19.52 -47.43
CA CYS A 87 -5.60 -20.18 -46.24
C CYS A 87 -5.57 -19.22 -45.04
N SER A 88 -6.38 -19.50 -44.03
CA SER A 88 -6.45 -18.69 -42.81
C SER A 88 -6.54 -19.54 -41.55
N PHE A 89 -6.00 -19.03 -40.46
CA PHE A 89 -6.12 -19.59 -39.12
C PHE A 89 -6.21 -18.47 -38.07
N ILE A 90 -6.63 -18.80 -36.86
CA ILE A 90 -6.80 -17.85 -35.77
C ILE A 90 -5.63 -17.97 -34.79
N VAL A 91 -5.06 -16.84 -34.41
CA VAL A 91 -4.19 -16.69 -33.24
C VAL A 91 -5.01 -16.09 -32.11
N THR A 92 -5.08 -16.78 -30.97
CA THR A 92 -5.73 -16.30 -29.74
C THR A 92 -4.66 -16.00 -28.70
N VAL A 93 -4.55 -14.74 -28.29
CA VAL A 93 -3.72 -14.33 -27.16
C VAL A 93 -4.63 -14.09 -25.96
N ALA A 94 -4.48 -14.91 -24.93
CA ALA A 94 -5.19 -14.75 -23.66
C ALA A 94 -4.30 -14.06 -22.62
N ASP A 95 -4.90 -13.57 -21.55
CA ASP A 95 -4.17 -13.20 -20.34
C ASP A 95 -4.63 -14.06 -19.16
N SER A 96 -3.73 -14.89 -18.66
CA SER A 96 -3.93 -15.72 -17.47
C SER A 96 -2.98 -15.35 -16.33
N THR A 97 -2.31 -14.20 -16.42
CA THR A 97 -1.30 -13.78 -15.44
C THR A 97 -1.94 -12.80 -14.46
N PRO A 98 -1.99 -13.10 -13.15
CA PRO A 98 -2.48 -12.13 -12.19
C PRO A 98 -1.55 -10.93 -12.03
N PRO A 99 -2.09 -9.76 -11.67
CA PRO A 99 -1.28 -8.61 -11.29
C PRO A 99 -0.33 -8.91 -10.12
N ILE A 100 0.81 -8.24 -10.11
CA ILE A 100 1.71 -8.16 -8.95
C ILE A 100 1.28 -6.96 -8.11
N ILE A 101 0.96 -7.20 -6.83
CA ILE A 101 0.54 -6.16 -5.88
C ILE A 101 1.53 -6.04 -4.72
N SER A 102 1.88 -4.81 -4.34
CA SER A 102 2.79 -4.49 -3.25
C SER A 102 2.12 -3.56 -2.24
N CYS A 103 1.91 -4.08 -1.02
CA CYS A 103 1.39 -3.32 0.12
C CYS A 103 2.53 -2.64 0.91
N PRO A 104 2.23 -1.52 1.59
CA PRO A 104 3.17 -0.89 2.51
C PRO A 104 3.41 -1.75 3.75
N SER A 105 4.39 -1.34 4.58
CA SER A 105 4.53 -1.85 5.93
C SER A 105 3.34 -1.45 6.81
N ASN A 106 3.17 -2.15 7.93
CA ASN A 106 2.18 -1.80 8.95
C ASN A 106 2.39 -0.38 9.49
N PHE A 107 1.31 0.29 9.86
CA PHE A 107 1.30 1.63 10.43
C PHE A 107 1.02 1.56 11.94
N ILE A 108 1.71 2.39 12.71
CA ILE A 108 1.38 2.65 14.12
C ILE A 108 1.28 4.17 14.27
N VAL A 109 0.11 4.66 14.64
CA VAL A 109 -0.17 6.09 14.80
C VAL A 109 -0.88 6.36 16.11
N ALA A 110 -0.75 7.57 16.65
CA ALA A 110 -1.57 8.00 17.78
C ALA A 110 -2.96 8.41 17.30
N PHE A 111 -3.97 8.18 18.14
CA PHE A 111 -5.32 8.70 17.95
C PHE A 111 -5.33 10.23 17.83
N ALA A 112 -6.30 10.76 17.09
CA ALA A 112 -6.58 12.19 16.98
C ALA A 112 -7.92 12.57 17.65
N SER A 113 -8.80 11.60 17.85
CA SER A 113 -10.10 11.71 18.52
C SER A 113 -10.56 10.33 19.02
N GLU A 114 -11.73 10.24 19.66
CA GLU A 114 -12.35 8.95 20.00
C GLU A 114 -12.61 8.06 18.78
N ALA A 115 -12.90 8.66 17.64
CA ALA A 115 -13.09 7.93 16.39
C ALA A 115 -11.78 7.32 15.87
N GLY A 116 -10.64 7.68 16.45
CA GLY A 116 -9.30 7.22 16.09
C GLY A 116 -8.52 8.25 15.27
N ALA A 117 -7.88 7.83 14.18
CA ALA A 117 -7.01 8.69 13.38
C ALA A 117 -7.15 8.42 11.88
N ALA A 118 -7.10 9.49 11.08
CA ALA A 118 -7.03 9.36 9.62
C ALA A 118 -5.63 8.92 9.20
N VAL A 119 -5.54 7.89 8.35
CA VAL A 119 -4.26 7.35 7.86
C VAL A 119 -4.26 7.25 6.35
N THR A 120 -3.31 7.93 5.71
CA THR A 120 -3.06 7.85 4.28
C THR A 120 -1.96 6.84 3.99
N TYR A 121 -2.21 5.96 3.04
CA TYR A 121 -1.25 4.97 2.55
C TYR A 121 -1.30 4.86 1.01
N SER A 122 -0.29 4.22 0.42
CA SER A 122 -0.20 3.97 -1.02
C SER A 122 0.08 2.49 -1.26
N VAL A 123 -0.58 1.92 -2.27
CA VAL A 123 -0.38 0.54 -2.74
C VAL A 123 -0.06 0.61 -4.22
N VAL A 124 0.85 -0.25 -4.67
CA VAL A 124 1.27 -0.32 -6.08
C VAL A 124 0.84 -1.65 -6.65
N ALA A 125 0.26 -1.63 -7.84
CA ALA A 125 -0.07 -2.80 -8.62
C ALA A 125 0.49 -2.65 -10.04
N THR A 126 1.04 -3.73 -10.58
CA THR A 126 1.56 -3.80 -11.95
C THR A 126 1.15 -5.11 -12.57
N ASP A 127 0.87 -5.12 -13.86
CA ASP A 127 0.65 -6.35 -14.61
C ASP A 127 1.46 -6.32 -15.90
N ILE A 128 1.80 -7.51 -16.41
CA ILE A 128 2.61 -7.65 -17.62
C ILE A 128 1.80 -7.40 -18.90
N CYS A 129 0.49 -7.64 -18.85
CA CYS A 129 -0.45 -7.61 -19.95
C CYS A 129 -1.51 -6.50 -19.80
N ASP A 130 -1.75 -6.04 -18.58
CA ASP A 130 -2.55 -4.85 -18.28
C ASP A 130 -1.68 -3.68 -17.76
N ALA A 131 -1.72 -2.56 -18.48
CA ALA A 131 -0.95 -1.37 -18.10
C ALA A 131 -1.51 -0.64 -16.86
N SER A 132 -2.76 -0.90 -16.50
CA SER A 132 -3.42 -0.23 -15.37
C SER A 132 -4.39 -1.17 -14.63
N PRO A 133 -3.87 -2.16 -13.88
CA PRO A 133 -4.70 -3.03 -13.07
C PRO A 133 -5.59 -2.22 -12.12
N ALA A 134 -6.86 -2.59 -12.04
CA ALA A 134 -7.80 -1.96 -11.12
C ALA A 134 -7.42 -2.31 -9.68
N LEU A 135 -7.26 -1.30 -8.84
CA LEU A 135 -6.87 -1.45 -7.44
C LEU A 135 -8.01 -1.06 -6.51
N THR A 136 -8.34 -1.94 -5.58
CA THR A 136 -9.35 -1.70 -4.55
C THR A 136 -8.77 -2.05 -3.18
N CYS A 137 -9.11 -1.26 -2.15
CA CYS A 137 -8.67 -1.49 -0.77
C CYS A 137 -9.82 -1.26 0.19
N ALA A 138 -9.82 -1.97 1.32
CA ALA A 138 -10.75 -1.74 2.41
C ALA A 138 -10.07 -1.97 3.77
N PRO A 139 -10.16 -1.02 4.72
CA PRO A 139 -10.63 0.38 4.58
C PRO A 139 -9.80 1.21 3.59
N LEU A 140 -10.31 2.35 3.09
CA LEU A 140 -9.65 3.19 2.07
C LEU A 140 -8.53 4.06 2.66
N SER A 141 -7.62 4.51 1.79
CA SER A 141 -6.58 5.48 2.16
C SER A 141 -7.21 6.82 2.49
N GLY A 142 -6.86 7.38 3.65
CA GLY A 142 -7.44 8.61 4.18
C GLY A 142 -8.67 8.39 5.07
N ASP A 143 -9.20 7.16 5.17
CA ASP A 143 -10.26 6.85 6.11
C ASP A 143 -9.79 7.07 7.56
N THR A 144 -10.77 7.34 8.44
CA THR A 144 -10.52 7.34 9.88
C THR A 144 -10.53 5.91 10.39
N PHE A 145 -9.38 5.45 10.87
CA PHE A 145 -9.21 4.15 11.48
C PHE A 145 -9.55 4.22 12.97
N PRO A 146 -10.37 3.30 13.49
CA PRO A 146 -10.69 3.26 14.91
C PRO A 146 -9.47 2.88 15.75
N ILE A 147 -9.53 3.22 17.04
CA ILE A 147 -8.51 2.84 18.01
C ILE A 147 -8.41 1.32 18.10
N GLY A 148 -7.17 0.82 18.17
CA GLY A 148 -6.84 -0.60 18.04
C GLY A 148 -6.24 -0.92 16.68
N THR A 149 -6.22 -2.21 16.34
CA THR A 149 -5.61 -2.71 15.10
C THR A 149 -6.70 -3.02 14.07
N THR A 150 -6.62 -2.38 12.92
CA THR A 150 -7.47 -2.62 11.75
C THR A 150 -6.62 -3.22 10.63
N THR A 151 -7.07 -4.35 10.06
CA THR A 151 -6.44 -4.93 8.87
C THR A 151 -6.99 -4.26 7.61
N VAL A 152 -6.10 -3.76 6.76
CA VAL A 152 -6.43 -3.30 5.41
C VAL A 152 -6.14 -4.45 4.44
N THR A 153 -7.10 -4.80 3.60
CA THR A 153 -6.92 -5.74 2.49
C THR A 153 -7.09 -5.01 1.18
N CYS A 154 -6.14 -5.21 0.27
CA CYS A 154 -6.16 -4.64 -1.07
C CYS A 154 -6.14 -5.76 -2.11
N THR A 155 -6.92 -5.57 -3.18
CA THR A 155 -7.05 -6.48 -4.31
C THR A 155 -6.79 -5.70 -5.59
N ALA A 156 -5.87 -6.22 -6.41
CA ALA A 156 -5.63 -5.78 -7.76
C ALA A 156 -6.26 -6.78 -8.74
N SER A 157 -6.95 -6.29 -9.77
CA SER A 157 -7.55 -7.11 -10.82
C SER A 157 -7.25 -6.53 -12.20
N ASP A 158 -6.88 -7.37 -13.16
CA ASP A 158 -6.74 -6.96 -14.56
C ASP A 158 -8.09 -6.94 -15.32
N VAL A 159 -8.06 -6.47 -16.57
CA VAL A 159 -9.23 -6.46 -17.47
C VAL A 159 -9.71 -7.86 -17.89
N ASN A 160 -8.91 -8.89 -17.67
CA ASN A 160 -9.19 -10.29 -18.01
C ASN A 160 -9.76 -11.10 -16.83
N GLY A 161 -9.86 -10.47 -15.65
CA GLY A 161 -10.42 -11.05 -14.44
C GLY A 161 -9.42 -11.81 -13.57
N ASN A 162 -8.12 -11.79 -13.89
CA ASN A 162 -7.11 -12.32 -12.96
C ASN A 162 -6.93 -11.32 -11.82
N SER A 163 -6.63 -11.84 -10.61
CA SER A 163 -6.50 -10.99 -9.43
C SER A 163 -5.48 -11.49 -8.43
N ALA A 164 -4.91 -10.55 -7.67
CA ALA A 164 -4.01 -10.79 -6.55
C ALA A 164 -4.38 -9.88 -5.38
N SER A 165 -4.03 -10.29 -4.16
CA SER A 165 -4.31 -9.51 -2.95
C SER A 165 -3.11 -9.42 -2.02
N CYS A 166 -3.03 -8.32 -1.28
CA CYS A 166 -2.10 -8.15 -0.17
C CYS A 166 -2.80 -7.49 1.02
N SER A 167 -2.19 -7.56 2.20
CA SER A 167 -2.73 -6.93 3.40
C SER A 167 -1.63 -6.34 4.28
N PHE A 168 -2.01 -5.35 5.07
CA PHE A 168 -1.18 -4.73 6.11
C PHE A 168 -2.11 -4.26 7.25
N THR A 169 -1.53 -3.91 8.40
CA THR A 169 -2.30 -3.45 9.55
C THR A 169 -2.07 -1.98 9.84
N VAL A 170 -3.12 -1.29 10.28
CA VAL A 170 -3.07 0.04 10.86
C VAL A 170 -3.43 -0.08 12.34
N THR A 171 -2.48 0.24 13.22
CA THR A 171 -2.71 0.29 14.67
C THR A 171 -2.81 1.74 15.11
N VAL A 172 -4.00 2.16 15.53
CA VAL A 172 -4.23 3.46 16.15
C VAL A 172 -4.16 3.29 17.66
N LEU A 173 -3.14 3.87 18.29
CA LEU A 173 -2.96 3.83 19.73
C LEU A 173 -3.85 4.89 20.39
N GLY A 174 -4.67 4.50 21.37
CA GLY A 174 -5.27 5.48 22.29
C GLY A 174 -4.25 6.00 23.30
N SER A 175 -4.68 6.80 24.26
CA SER A 175 -3.79 7.40 25.26
C SER A 175 -3.00 6.35 26.05
N ARG A 176 -3.68 5.28 26.48
CA ARG A 176 -3.01 4.17 27.18
C ARG A 176 -2.02 3.45 26.28
N GLY A 177 -2.42 3.10 25.07
CA GLY A 177 -1.52 2.50 24.07
C GLY A 177 -0.29 3.38 23.74
N VAL A 178 -0.44 4.71 23.75
CA VAL A 178 0.70 5.64 23.59
C VAL A 178 1.68 5.47 24.76
N ASP A 179 1.19 5.42 26.00
CA ASP A 179 2.03 5.20 27.18
C ASP A 179 2.72 3.83 27.16
N GLU A 180 2.02 2.77 26.72
CA GLU A 180 2.59 1.43 26.56
C GLU A 180 3.71 1.39 25.50
N SER A 181 3.52 2.11 24.39
CA SER A 181 4.54 2.25 23.35
C SER A 181 5.75 3.03 23.85
N VAL A 182 5.55 4.17 24.55
CA VAL A 182 6.64 4.95 25.15
C VAL A 182 7.37 4.13 26.22
N LEU A 183 6.65 3.31 27.00
CA LEU A 183 7.23 2.42 28.00
C LEU A 183 8.19 1.39 27.37
N THR A 184 7.81 0.81 26.23
CA THR A 184 8.67 -0.13 25.50
C THR A 184 9.96 0.54 25.02
N GLU A 185 9.87 1.74 24.46
CA GLU A 185 11.03 2.53 24.04
C GLU A 185 11.93 2.94 25.23
N LEU A 186 11.34 3.30 26.37
CA LEU A 186 12.10 3.62 27.58
C LEU A 186 12.86 2.40 28.12
N ILE A 187 12.28 1.21 28.09
CA ILE A 187 12.95 -0.04 28.53
C ILE A 187 14.13 -0.37 27.60
N ALA A 188 13.94 -0.21 26.29
CA ALA A 188 15.01 -0.40 25.31
C ALA A 188 16.15 0.60 25.53
N LEU A 189 15.83 1.89 25.67
CA LEU A 189 16.80 2.95 25.97
C LEU A 189 17.53 2.69 27.29
N ARG A 190 16.81 2.25 28.32
CA ARG A 190 17.41 1.95 29.62
C ARG A 190 18.47 0.85 29.52
N SER A 191 18.27 -0.12 28.63
CA SER A 191 19.18 -1.24 28.41
C SER A 191 20.49 -0.80 27.75
N SER A 192 20.50 0.32 27.02
CA SER A 192 21.71 0.86 26.37
C SER A 192 22.47 1.89 27.22
N VAL A 193 21.91 2.36 28.34
CA VAL A 193 22.50 3.40 29.19
C VAL A 193 23.36 2.79 30.30
N THR A 194 24.65 3.13 30.31
CA THR A 194 25.61 2.61 31.31
C THR A 194 25.83 3.57 32.48
N ASP A 195 25.58 4.87 32.32
CA ASP A 195 25.69 5.82 33.43
C ASP A 195 24.66 5.48 34.55
N PRO A 196 25.10 5.20 35.80
CA PRO A 196 24.21 4.76 36.87
C PRO A 196 23.18 5.82 37.29
N ASN A 197 23.50 7.11 37.17
CA ASN A 197 22.59 8.17 37.59
C ASN A 197 21.47 8.37 36.57
N ASN A 198 21.80 8.29 35.29
CA ASN A 198 20.84 8.32 34.19
C ASN A 198 19.99 7.06 34.16
N GLY A 199 20.63 5.90 34.37
CA GLY A 199 19.95 4.62 34.55
C GLY A 199 18.88 4.69 35.64
N ARG A 200 19.21 5.20 36.84
CA ARG A 200 18.23 5.38 37.93
C ARG A 200 17.07 6.30 37.59
N LYS A 201 17.30 7.38 36.82
CA LYS A 201 16.22 8.29 36.40
C LYS A 201 15.30 7.62 35.39
N LEU A 202 15.85 6.86 34.45
CA LEU A 202 15.09 6.04 33.51
C LEU A 202 14.31 4.93 34.24
N ASP A 203 14.91 4.24 35.21
CA ASP A 203 14.24 3.23 36.04
C ASP A 203 13.04 3.83 36.79
N GLN A 204 13.18 5.05 37.30
CA GLN A 204 12.09 5.79 37.93
C GLN A 204 11.00 6.16 36.92
N ALA A 205 11.36 6.64 35.73
CA ALA A 205 10.41 6.96 34.67
C ALA A 205 9.61 5.72 34.24
N ILE A 206 10.30 4.61 33.98
CA ILE A 206 9.71 3.30 33.64
C ILE A 206 8.72 2.87 34.73
N LYS A 207 9.15 2.89 36.00
CA LYS A 207 8.30 2.50 37.14
C LYS A 207 7.00 3.30 37.22
N HIS A 208 7.05 4.60 36.94
CA HIS A 208 5.87 5.45 36.95
C HIS A 208 4.99 5.15 35.73
N LEU A 209 5.55 5.11 34.53
CA LEU A 209 4.79 4.86 33.31
C LEU A 209 4.13 3.46 33.32
N THR A 210 4.80 2.42 33.83
CA THR A 210 4.19 1.08 34.03
C THR A 210 2.96 1.11 34.93
N LYS A 211 2.91 1.99 35.93
CA LYS A 211 1.70 2.16 36.75
C LYS A 211 0.62 2.95 36.05
N SER A 212 1.00 3.81 35.11
CA SER A 212 0.06 4.59 34.31
C SER A 212 -0.69 3.71 33.31
N THR A 213 0.00 2.72 32.73
CA THR A 213 -0.56 1.75 31.78
C THR A 213 -1.39 0.64 32.45
N ALA A 214 -1.65 0.73 33.76
CA ALA A 214 -2.32 -0.33 34.50
C ALA A 214 -3.81 -0.40 34.11
N ALA A 215 -4.24 -1.54 33.56
CA ALA A 215 -5.56 -1.70 32.94
C ALA A 215 -6.72 -1.34 33.87
N GLU A 216 -6.59 -1.55 35.17
CA GLU A 216 -7.61 -1.22 36.17
C GLU A 216 -7.83 0.29 36.38
N LEU A 217 -7.07 1.15 35.71
CA LEU A 217 -7.24 2.60 35.76
C LEU A 217 -7.91 3.15 34.50
N TRP A 218 -8.19 2.29 33.52
CA TRP A 218 -8.72 2.65 32.21
C TRP A 218 -10.00 1.89 31.92
N ARG A 219 -11.05 2.61 31.49
CA ARG A 219 -12.26 1.96 30.97
C ARG A 219 -12.02 1.40 29.58
N ASP A 220 -11.30 2.17 28.77
CA ASP A 220 -10.85 1.85 27.42
C ASP A 220 -9.55 2.63 27.12
N GLU A 221 -9.04 2.52 25.89
CA GLU A 221 -7.79 3.16 25.45
C GLU A 221 -7.79 4.71 25.53
N THR A 222 -8.95 5.33 25.66
CA THR A 222 -9.16 6.79 25.68
C THR A 222 -9.89 7.30 26.92
N HIS A 223 -10.28 6.44 27.86
CA HIS A 223 -11.02 6.84 29.05
C HIS A 223 -10.44 6.25 30.34
N LEU A 224 -10.41 7.09 31.37
CA LEU A 224 -9.99 6.67 32.70
C LEU A 224 -11.18 6.17 33.54
N GLU A 225 -10.89 5.21 34.43
CA GLU A 225 -11.77 4.87 35.54
C GLU A 225 -11.83 6.01 36.59
N GLY A 226 -12.69 5.86 37.60
CA GLY A 226 -12.92 6.89 38.64
C GLY A 226 -11.65 7.37 39.37
N ASN A 227 -10.55 6.61 39.31
CA ASN A 227 -9.25 6.96 39.89
C ASN A 227 -8.25 7.59 38.90
N GLY A 228 -8.67 8.08 37.72
CA GLY A 228 -7.78 8.67 36.71
C GLY A 228 -6.75 9.71 37.19
N ARG A 229 -6.94 10.28 38.39
CA ARG A 229 -5.89 11.05 39.11
C ARG A 229 -4.55 10.30 39.24
N ARG A 230 -4.56 8.97 39.38
CA ARG A 230 -3.34 8.15 39.53
C ARG A 230 -2.54 8.16 38.23
N VAL A 231 -3.15 7.81 37.10
CA VAL A 231 -2.55 7.83 35.73
C VAL A 231 -1.82 9.15 35.47
N PHE A 232 -2.57 10.26 35.38
CA PHE A 232 -1.97 11.59 35.19
C PHE A 232 -0.88 11.97 36.21
N ARG A 233 -0.93 11.45 37.44
CA ARG A 233 0.11 11.71 38.43
C ARG A 233 1.37 10.90 38.09
N GLU A 234 1.22 9.64 37.71
CA GLU A 234 2.34 8.81 37.29
C GLU A 234 2.96 9.38 36.01
N ASP A 235 2.18 9.84 35.02
CA ASP A 235 2.70 10.49 33.80
C ASP A 235 3.46 11.77 34.11
N ALA A 236 2.93 12.61 35.00
CA ALA A 236 3.64 13.80 35.47
C ALA A 236 4.97 13.45 36.14
N PHE A 237 5.05 12.33 36.89
CA PHE A 237 6.32 11.88 37.46
C PHE A 237 7.28 11.35 36.39
N THR A 238 6.80 10.57 35.41
CA THR A 238 7.57 10.12 34.25
C THR A 238 8.20 11.32 33.54
N ILE A 239 7.39 12.30 33.13
CA ILE A 239 7.82 13.50 32.42
C ILE A 239 8.82 14.33 33.27
N ARG A 240 8.63 14.45 34.58
CA ARG A 240 9.62 15.12 35.47
C ARG A 240 11.00 14.47 35.38
N LYS A 241 11.06 13.13 35.36
CA LYS A 241 12.33 12.40 35.27
C LYS A 241 12.99 12.59 33.91
N LEU A 242 12.21 12.47 32.82
CA LEU A 242 12.70 12.68 31.46
C LEU A 242 13.20 14.12 31.25
N CYS A 243 12.47 15.14 31.72
CA CYS A 243 12.94 16.52 31.60
C CYS A 243 14.15 16.84 32.48
N THR A 244 14.36 16.12 33.58
CA THR A 244 15.61 16.23 34.35
C THR A 244 16.80 15.67 33.55
N LEU A 245 16.60 14.61 32.76
CA LEU A 245 17.61 14.07 31.87
C LEU A 245 17.94 15.06 30.73
N ILE A 246 16.90 15.63 30.10
CA ILE A 246 17.04 16.63 29.04
C ILE A 246 17.87 17.83 29.51
N LYS A 247 17.49 18.45 30.64
CA LYS A 247 18.20 19.62 31.20
C LYS A 247 19.65 19.32 31.60
N GLY A 248 19.95 18.07 31.93
CA GLY A 248 21.29 17.66 32.30
C GLY A 248 22.25 17.45 31.10
N GLY A 249 21.77 17.51 29.85
CA GLY A 249 22.60 17.41 28.64
C GLY A 249 23.43 16.13 28.57
N GLN A 250 22.79 14.96 28.49
CA GLN A 250 23.46 13.65 28.59
C GLN A 250 24.14 13.23 27.28
N SER A 251 25.44 12.92 27.32
CA SER A 251 26.20 12.49 26.14
C SER A 251 25.77 11.14 25.56
N GLN A 252 25.18 10.26 26.37
CA GLN A 252 24.74 8.92 25.95
C GLN A 252 23.28 8.86 25.46
N ILE A 253 22.50 9.93 25.64
CA ILE A 253 21.07 9.93 25.30
C ILE A 253 20.77 11.18 24.47
N PRO A 254 20.37 11.04 23.20
CA PRO A 254 19.99 12.17 22.39
C PRO A 254 18.83 12.95 23.02
N VAL A 255 19.00 14.26 23.22
CA VAL A 255 17.96 15.13 23.80
C VAL A 255 16.66 15.07 22.98
N ALA A 256 16.77 15.05 21.65
CA ALA A 256 15.63 14.95 20.74
C ALA A 256 14.82 13.66 20.96
N MET A 257 15.48 12.53 21.28
CA MET A 257 14.80 11.28 21.60
C MET A 257 13.97 11.43 22.87
N LEU A 258 14.56 11.94 23.96
CA LEU A 258 13.85 12.16 25.21
C LEU A 258 12.69 13.16 25.06
N GLN A 259 12.90 14.22 24.28
CA GLN A 259 11.85 15.21 23.99
C GLN A 259 10.68 14.56 23.25
N GLY A 260 10.96 13.74 22.22
CA GLY A 260 9.91 13.01 21.50
C GLY A 260 9.08 12.09 22.39
N LEU A 261 9.69 11.42 23.39
CA LEU A 261 8.95 10.62 24.37
C LEU A 261 8.06 11.48 25.28
N VAL A 262 8.57 12.63 25.73
CA VAL A 262 7.81 13.59 26.56
C VAL A 262 6.62 14.16 25.78
N ASP A 263 6.83 14.56 24.53
CA ASP A 263 5.81 15.17 23.69
C ASP A 263 4.65 14.21 23.42
N ARG A 264 4.94 12.93 23.18
CA ARG A 264 3.91 11.89 22.97
C ARG A 264 3.00 11.71 24.18
N ILE A 265 3.56 11.62 25.39
CA ILE A 265 2.76 11.51 26.62
C ILE A 265 1.92 12.78 26.82
N LEU A 266 2.53 13.96 26.66
CA LEU A 266 1.82 15.25 26.80
C LEU A 266 0.68 15.41 25.79
N GLN A 267 0.89 14.99 24.54
CA GLN A 267 -0.12 15.04 23.50
C GLN A 267 -1.28 14.08 23.79
N ALA A 268 -0.99 12.87 24.25
CA ALA A 268 -1.99 11.89 24.66
C ALA A 268 -2.85 12.41 25.83
N ASP A 269 -2.22 12.95 26.88
CA ASP A 269 -2.91 13.57 28.02
C ASP A 269 -3.78 14.76 27.61
N ARG A 270 -3.29 15.59 26.68
CA ARG A 270 -4.03 16.72 26.13
C ARG A 270 -5.28 16.25 25.39
N LEU A 271 -5.14 15.22 24.54
CA LEU A 271 -6.24 14.64 23.78
C LEU A 271 -7.26 13.97 24.71
N LEU A 272 -6.81 13.26 25.73
CA LEU A 272 -7.66 12.68 26.77
C LEU A 272 -8.50 13.75 27.48
N ALA A 273 -7.91 14.89 27.80
CA ALA A 273 -8.63 16.03 28.36
C ALA A 273 -9.61 16.68 27.38
N PHE A 274 -9.23 16.78 26.10
CA PHE A 274 -10.08 17.33 25.05
C PHE A 274 -11.30 16.45 24.77
N ILE A 275 -11.11 15.13 24.65
CA ILE A 275 -12.19 14.15 24.47
C ILE A 275 -13.20 14.26 25.59
N ALA A 276 -12.75 14.20 26.85
CA ALA A 276 -13.65 14.33 27.99
C ALA A 276 -14.47 15.64 27.99
N ILE A 277 -13.91 16.74 27.44
CA ILE A 277 -14.65 18.00 27.25
C ILE A 277 -15.74 17.84 26.18
N GLN A 278 -15.44 17.21 25.05
CA GLN A 278 -16.42 16.96 23.99
C GLN A 278 -17.55 16.05 24.49
N ASP A 279 -17.25 15.00 25.25
CA ASP A 279 -18.28 14.10 25.79
C ASP A 279 -19.17 14.82 26.79
N ALA A 280 -18.58 15.67 27.63
CA ALA A 280 -19.34 16.49 28.56
C ALA A 280 -20.27 17.46 27.81
N ILE A 281 -19.83 18.02 26.68
CA ILE A 281 -20.69 18.86 25.81
C ILE A 281 -21.83 18.02 25.23
N ALA A 282 -21.52 16.86 24.66
CA ALA A 282 -22.51 15.94 24.08
C ALA A 282 -23.54 15.45 25.11
N ALA A 283 -23.11 15.25 26.36
CA ALA A 283 -23.96 14.88 27.49
C ALA A 283 -24.75 16.05 28.10
N GLY A 284 -24.65 17.26 27.54
CA GLY A 284 -25.42 18.44 27.99
C GLY A 284 -24.93 19.07 29.29
N ALA A 285 -23.63 18.97 29.60
CA ALA A 285 -23.06 19.62 30.78
C ALA A 285 -23.20 21.16 30.74
N SER A 286 -23.30 21.79 31.91
CA SER A 286 -23.44 23.25 32.03
C SER A 286 -22.27 24.01 31.39
N SER A 287 -22.54 25.16 30.74
CA SER A 287 -21.52 26.04 30.16
C SER A 287 -20.37 26.36 31.13
N LYS A 288 -20.68 26.71 32.39
CA LYS A 288 -19.68 26.98 33.43
C LYS A 288 -18.68 25.83 33.66
N LYS A 289 -19.14 24.58 33.53
CA LYS A 289 -18.28 23.39 33.68
C LYS A 289 -17.35 23.26 32.47
N ILE A 290 -17.89 23.45 31.26
CA ILE A 290 -17.14 23.41 30.00
C ILE A 290 -16.09 24.53 29.95
N ASP A 291 -16.48 25.78 30.23
CA ASP A 291 -15.57 26.94 30.22
C ASP A 291 -14.39 26.75 31.17
N GLN A 292 -14.66 26.18 32.36
CA GLN A 292 -13.60 25.91 33.33
C GLN A 292 -12.66 24.80 32.88
N ALA A 293 -13.19 23.75 32.23
CA ALA A 293 -12.37 22.67 31.67
C ALA A 293 -11.50 23.17 30.52
N GLN A 294 -12.06 23.94 29.59
CA GLN A 294 -11.34 24.57 28.48
C GLN A 294 -10.26 25.53 28.98
N LYS A 295 -10.52 26.30 30.04
CA LYS A 295 -9.51 27.16 30.68
C LYS A 295 -8.33 26.37 31.24
N PHE A 296 -8.56 25.17 31.78
CA PHE A 296 -7.47 24.31 32.22
C PHE A 296 -6.71 23.72 31.03
N LEU A 297 -7.39 23.32 29.96
CA LEU A 297 -6.75 22.84 28.73
C LEU A 297 -5.78 23.90 28.16
N ALA A 298 -6.25 25.15 28.02
CA ALA A 298 -5.43 26.25 27.54
C ALA A 298 -4.23 26.58 28.45
N LYS A 299 -4.36 26.40 29.78
CA LYS A 299 -3.22 26.53 30.70
C LYS A 299 -2.20 25.41 30.51
N GLY A 300 -2.65 24.21 30.17
CA GLY A 300 -1.76 23.11 29.83
C GLY A 300 -0.96 23.42 28.58
N ASP A 301 -1.64 23.86 27.51
CA ASP A 301 -1.01 24.25 26.24
C ASP A 301 0.06 25.34 26.46
N ALA A 302 -0.25 26.37 27.24
CA ALA A 302 0.71 27.42 27.60
C ALA A 302 1.90 26.89 28.42
N ALA A 303 1.67 25.97 29.36
CA ALA A 303 2.73 25.40 30.19
C ALA A 303 3.67 24.49 29.39
N VAL A 304 3.17 23.79 28.38
CA VAL A 304 4.00 22.99 27.45
C VAL A 304 4.85 23.91 26.57
N GLY A 305 4.28 25.00 26.05
CA GLY A 305 5.02 25.99 25.26
C GLY A 305 6.13 26.71 26.02
N ASP A 306 5.99 26.88 27.34
CA ASP A 306 6.98 27.47 28.24
C ASP A 306 8.12 26.50 28.66
N GLU A 307 8.20 25.30 28.07
CA GLU A 307 9.13 24.21 28.46
C GLU A 307 9.01 23.78 29.95
N LYS A 308 7.86 24.06 30.59
CA LYS A 308 7.55 23.61 31.94
C LYS A 308 6.93 22.22 31.88
N CYS A 309 7.73 21.25 31.43
CA CYS A 309 7.27 19.91 31.00
C CYS A 309 6.20 19.23 31.87
N HIS A 310 6.28 19.37 33.21
CA HIS A 310 5.40 18.65 34.12
C HIS A 310 4.13 19.40 34.52
N ASN A 311 4.07 20.71 34.28
CA ASN A 311 2.90 21.53 34.63
C ASN A 311 1.76 21.32 33.63
N GLY A 312 2.09 20.97 32.37
CA GLY A 312 1.11 20.63 31.34
C GLY A 312 0.17 19.53 31.77
N VAL A 313 0.72 18.38 32.19
CA VAL A 313 -0.06 17.21 32.65
C VAL A 313 -1.01 17.55 33.79
N GLU A 314 -0.58 18.36 34.77
CA GLU A 314 -1.46 18.72 35.88
C GLU A 314 -2.65 19.58 35.43
N HIS A 315 -2.45 20.44 34.44
CA HIS A 315 -3.50 21.23 33.82
C HIS A 315 -4.44 20.36 32.97
N TYR A 316 -3.92 19.47 32.13
CA TYR A 316 -4.73 18.51 31.36
C TYR A 316 -5.55 17.60 32.28
N ARG A 317 -4.96 17.08 33.36
CA ARG A 317 -5.69 16.35 34.41
C ARG A 317 -6.83 17.16 35.00
N ASN A 318 -6.62 18.45 35.27
CA ASN A 318 -7.64 19.30 35.87
C ASN A 318 -8.75 19.63 34.86
N ALA A 319 -8.43 19.78 33.57
CA ALA A 319 -9.39 19.88 32.49
C ALA A 319 -10.25 18.62 32.40
N TRP A 320 -9.61 17.44 32.30
CA TRP A 320 -10.28 16.14 32.28
C TRP A 320 -11.20 15.96 33.50
N LYS A 321 -10.70 16.17 34.72
CA LYS A 321 -11.51 16.04 35.95
C LYS A 321 -12.71 16.96 35.97
N ARG A 322 -12.60 18.15 35.37
CA ARG A 322 -13.69 19.10 35.33
C ARG A 322 -14.74 18.70 34.33
N ALA A 323 -14.37 18.03 33.24
CA ALA A 323 -15.28 17.57 32.21
C ALA A 323 -15.93 16.21 32.54
N ALA A 324 -15.13 15.24 32.99
CA ALA A 324 -15.56 13.88 33.30
C ALA A 324 -16.40 13.73 34.59
N ARG A 325 -16.52 14.78 35.41
CA ARG A 325 -17.39 14.85 36.61
C ARG A 325 -18.55 15.79 36.38
#